data_AF-A0A954PK00-F1
#
_entry.id   AF-A0A954PK00-F1
#
_cell.length_a   1.000
_cell.length_b   1.000
_cell.length_c   1.000
_cell.angle_alpha   90.00
_cell.angle_beta   90.00
_cell.angle_gamma   90.00
#
_symmetry.space_group_name_H-M   'P 1'
#
loop_
_entity.id
_entity.type
_entity.pdbx_description
1 polymer ?
#
loop_
_entity_poly.entity_id
_entity_poly.type
_entity_poly.pdbx_seq_one_letter_code
_entity_poly.pdbx_strand_id
1 'polypeptide(L)'
;VYRDADGNLYVPDCPELKGPIFGPRMLAMIGWLKSVGYRSYTTIETWVEDVLQVPVSRGYLAKLCTGTISASLADAYQELSETIPTQQQLGSDETSIKDNGKKHWIWCITAATFTAFHIATTRSREVLEKLVGKEFEGYLNFDYFSANCSFAWNYWIKAQYCWAHLIRDIRFLAEKHPDRKTRAWAEQLMDRSRKLFSAWHRRDEMSEEGFHRSLITHRDRFLELVRNFPSTKEAANLAARFAVIDYVESDSEETGKYDSSEDYFRFMFTDDTIQQLSRFAELDNAFGNV
;
A
#
# COMPACT_ATOMS: atom_id res chain seq x y z
N VAL A 1 41.65 -27.87 -3.22
CA VAL A 1 42.95 -28.45 -3.57
C VAL A 1 43.00 -28.57 -5.08
N TYR A 2 43.96 -27.95 -5.74
CA TYR A 2 44.14 -28.10 -7.18
C TYR A 2 45.46 -28.81 -7.45
N ARG A 3 45.50 -29.55 -8.56
CA ARG A 3 46.69 -30.27 -9.01
C ARG A 3 47.38 -29.43 -10.08
N ASP A 4 48.64 -29.10 -9.88
CA ASP A 4 49.41 -28.38 -10.89
C ASP A 4 49.78 -29.29 -12.08
N ALA A 5 50.44 -28.72 -13.09
CA ALA A 5 50.89 -29.46 -14.27
C ALA A 5 51.89 -30.58 -13.95
N ASP A 6 52.56 -30.51 -12.80
CA ASP A 6 53.57 -31.45 -12.33
C ASP A 6 53.00 -32.52 -11.38
N GLY A 7 51.68 -32.49 -11.12
CA GLY A 7 50.99 -33.47 -10.27
C GLY A 7 50.97 -33.13 -8.78
N ASN A 8 51.56 -32.01 -8.36
CA ASN A 8 51.59 -31.57 -6.98
C ASN A 8 50.20 -31.07 -6.54
N LEU A 9 49.81 -31.46 -5.33
CA LEU A 9 48.57 -30.99 -4.72
C LEU A 9 48.82 -29.67 -4.00
N TYR A 10 48.22 -28.60 -4.50
CA TYR A 10 48.19 -27.31 -3.85
C TYR A 10 46.89 -27.12 -3.09
N VAL A 11 47.02 -26.93 -1.78
CA VAL A 11 45.95 -26.39 -0.95
C VAL A 11 46.16 -24.87 -0.92
N PRO A 12 45.36 -24.06 -1.64
CA PRO A 12 45.51 -22.62 -1.55
C PRO A 12 45.33 -22.18 -0.11
N ASP A 13 46.27 -21.36 0.38
CA ASP A 13 46.11 -20.66 1.65
C ASP A 13 44.91 -19.72 1.49
N CYS A 14 43.79 -20.11 2.09
CA CYS A 14 42.59 -19.32 2.15
C CYS A 14 42.58 -18.74 3.57
N PRO A 15 43.19 -17.56 3.80
CA PRO A 15 43.12 -16.92 5.11
C PRO A 15 41.65 -16.81 5.51
N GLU A 16 41.34 -16.92 6.81
CA GLU A 16 39.98 -16.75 7.30
C GLU A 16 39.36 -15.50 6.69
N LEU A 17 38.40 -15.69 5.79
CA LEU A 17 37.74 -14.60 5.11
C LEU A 17 36.88 -13.86 6.14
N LYS A 18 37.33 -12.67 6.54
CA LYS A 18 36.55 -11.74 7.36
C LYS A 18 35.54 -10.99 6.47
N GLY A 19 34.60 -11.72 5.87
CA GLY A 19 33.58 -11.14 4.99
C GLY A 19 33.05 -12.10 3.92
N PRO A 20 32.14 -11.62 3.06
CA PRO A 20 31.69 -12.38 1.90
C PRO A 20 32.82 -12.59 0.88
N ILE A 21 32.82 -13.75 0.23
CA ILE A 21 33.69 -14.11 -0.90
C ILE A 21 33.39 -13.20 -2.10
N PHE A 22 32.12 -12.87 -2.30
CA PHE A 22 31.68 -12.01 -3.39
C PHE A 22 31.93 -10.54 -3.09
N GLY A 23 32.60 -9.86 -4.03
CA GLY A 23 32.82 -8.43 -3.97
C GLY A 23 31.54 -7.60 -4.21
N PRO A 24 31.59 -6.28 -3.98
CA PRO A 24 30.40 -5.42 -3.94
C PRO A 24 29.51 -5.47 -5.18
N ARG A 25 30.10 -5.54 -6.39
CA ARG A 25 29.33 -5.61 -7.65
C ARG A 25 28.50 -6.89 -7.74
N MET A 26 29.06 -8.02 -7.30
CA MET A 26 28.38 -9.31 -7.31
C MET A 26 27.27 -9.32 -6.25
N LEU A 27 27.53 -8.76 -5.07
CA LEU A 27 26.51 -8.60 -4.02
C LEU A 27 25.34 -7.73 -4.49
N ALA A 28 25.62 -6.59 -5.14
CA ALA A 28 24.59 -5.71 -5.69
C ALA A 28 23.75 -6.42 -6.77
N MET A 29 24.39 -7.19 -7.65
CA MET A 29 23.69 -7.96 -8.69
C MET A 29 22.81 -9.06 -8.10
N ILE A 30 23.30 -9.82 -7.11
CA ILE A 30 22.51 -10.83 -6.39
C ILE A 30 21.32 -10.16 -5.70
N GLY A 31 21.56 -9.04 -5.01
CA GLY A 31 20.52 -8.26 -4.34
C GLY A 31 19.45 -7.79 -5.31
N TRP A 32 19.84 -7.27 -6.48
CA TRP A 32 18.92 -6.85 -7.53
C TRP A 32 18.13 -8.02 -8.11
N LEU A 33 18.77 -9.14 -8.46
CA LEU A 33 18.09 -10.34 -8.96
C LEU A 33 17.06 -10.88 -7.96
N LYS A 34 17.39 -10.81 -6.66
CA LYS A 34 16.52 -11.28 -5.59
C LYS A 34 15.32 -10.37 -5.35
N SER A 35 15.54 -9.05 -5.35
CA SER A 35 14.53 -8.05 -4.99
C SER A 35 13.72 -7.56 -6.18
N VAL A 36 14.38 -7.04 -7.21
CA VAL A 36 13.76 -6.47 -8.43
C VAL A 36 13.52 -7.54 -9.48
N GLY A 37 14.44 -8.50 -9.61
CA GLY A 37 14.30 -9.62 -10.55
C GLY A 37 13.31 -10.70 -10.11
N TYR A 38 12.82 -10.63 -8.86
CA TYR A 38 11.91 -11.60 -8.23
C TYR A 38 12.38 -13.06 -8.35
N ARG A 39 13.69 -13.30 -8.39
CA ARG A 39 14.25 -14.64 -8.60
C ARG A 39 14.35 -15.42 -7.29
N SER A 40 14.07 -16.71 -7.37
CA SER A 40 14.29 -17.64 -6.26
C SER A 40 15.79 -17.86 -6.04
N TYR A 41 16.20 -18.29 -4.84
CA TYR A 41 17.59 -18.63 -4.60
C TYR A 41 18.08 -19.76 -5.52
N THR A 42 17.22 -20.72 -5.85
CA THR A 42 17.52 -21.77 -6.83
C THR A 42 17.80 -21.19 -8.21
N THR A 43 16.96 -20.24 -8.67
CA THR A 43 17.16 -19.60 -9.97
C THR A 43 18.45 -18.78 -10.01
N ILE A 44 18.78 -18.09 -8.91
CA ILE A 44 20.03 -17.32 -8.82
C ILE A 44 21.23 -18.27 -8.79
N GLU A 45 21.18 -19.35 -8.02
CA GLU A 45 22.21 -20.40 -7.99
C GLU A 45 22.48 -20.94 -9.41
N THR A 46 21.44 -21.42 -10.10
CA THR A 46 21.56 -21.90 -11.49
C THR A 46 22.15 -20.84 -12.42
N TRP A 47 21.73 -19.57 -12.30
CA TRP A 47 22.27 -18.51 -13.15
C TRP A 47 23.76 -18.23 -12.87
N VAL A 48 24.17 -18.19 -11.60
CA VAL A 48 25.59 -17.97 -11.24
C VAL A 48 26.44 -19.15 -11.69
N GLU A 49 25.93 -20.38 -11.60
CA GLU A 49 26.62 -21.58 -12.06
C GLU A 49 26.71 -21.63 -13.58
N ASP A 50 25.60 -21.51 -14.31
CA ASP A 50 25.56 -21.69 -15.76
C ASP A 50 26.21 -20.52 -16.51
N VAL A 51 26.05 -19.28 -16.03
CA VAL A 51 26.51 -18.08 -16.75
C VAL A 51 27.89 -17.65 -16.28
N LEU A 52 28.11 -17.60 -14.96
CA LEU A 52 29.38 -17.14 -14.40
C LEU A 52 30.37 -18.27 -14.14
N GLN A 53 29.93 -19.53 -14.26
CA GLN A 53 30.76 -20.72 -14.01
C GLN A 53 31.34 -20.73 -12.58
N VAL A 54 30.57 -20.18 -11.63
CA VAL A 54 30.94 -20.13 -10.21
C VAL A 54 29.94 -20.97 -9.39
N PRO A 55 30.38 -22.09 -8.80
CA PRO A 55 29.52 -22.87 -7.91
C PRO A 55 29.16 -22.06 -6.67
N VAL A 56 27.87 -22.01 -6.34
CA VAL A 56 27.37 -21.29 -5.17
C VAL A 56 26.19 -22.02 -4.57
N SER A 57 26.12 -22.13 -3.24
CA SER A 57 24.95 -22.76 -2.62
C SER A 57 23.82 -21.75 -2.37
N ARG A 58 22.57 -22.21 -2.46
CA ARG A 58 21.39 -21.44 -1.97
C ARG A 58 21.55 -20.92 -0.55
N GLY A 59 22.16 -21.70 0.34
CA GLY A 59 22.41 -21.30 1.72
C GLY A 59 23.36 -20.10 1.82
N TYR A 60 24.38 -20.06 0.96
CA TYR A 60 25.27 -18.92 0.87
C TYR A 60 24.55 -17.68 0.31
N LEU A 61 23.78 -17.83 -0.77
CA LEU A 61 22.97 -16.73 -1.33
C LEU A 61 21.99 -16.16 -0.30
N ALA A 62 21.33 -17.02 0.47
CA ALA A 62 20.44 -16.60 1.55
C ALA A 62 21.20 -15.82 2.62
N LYS A 63 22.36 -16.32 3.08
CA LYS A 63 23.24 -15.62 4.04
C LYS A 63 23.68 -14.25 3.53
N LEU A 64 23.99 -14.12 2.24
CA LEU A 64 24.34 -12.84 1.64
C LEU A 64 23.17 -11.87 1.63
N CYS A 65 21.98 -12.34 1.22
CA CYS A 65 20.79 -11.50 1.12
C CYS A 65 20.30 -11.03 2.49
N THR A 66 20.18 -11.92 3.47
CA THR A 66 19.68 -11.59 4.82
C THR A 66 20.76 -10.99 5.72
N GLY A 67 22.04 -11.17 5.38
CA GLY A 67 23.17 -10.59 6.10
C GLY A 67 23.70 -9.34 5.41
N THR A 68 24.79 -9.47 4.65
CA THR A 68 25.56 -8.34 4.12
C THR A 68 24.74 -7.37 3.27
N ILE A 69 23.91 -7.89 2.36
CA ILE A 69 23.11 -7.04 1.46
C ILE A 69 22.06 -6.28 2.28
N SER A 70 21.30 -6.97 3.13
CA SER A 70 20.34 -6.34 4.04
C SER A 70 20.99 -5.28 4.93
N ALA A 71 22.15 -5.58 5.52
CA ALA A 71 22.88 -4.63 6.37
C ALA A 71 23.32 -3.38 5.60
N SER A 72 23.73 -3.52 4.34
CA SER A 72 24.11 -2.37 3.51
C SER A 72 22.96 -1.42 3.16
N LEU A 73 21.71 -1.86 3.35
CA LEU A 73 20.51 -1.05 3.12
C LEU A 73 19.93 -0.44 4.40
N ALA A 74 20.51 -0.72 5.57
CA ALA A 74 19.97 -0.31 6.86
C ALA A 74 19.89 1.22 6.99
N ASP A 75 20.95 1.94 6.64
CA ASP A 75 21.00 3.40 6.74
C ASP A 75 19.98 4.07 5.82
N ALA A 76 19.90 3.61 4.56
CA ALA A 76 18.90 4.10 3.61
C ALA A 76 17.47 3.80 4.09
N TYR A 77 17.22 2.63 4.66
CA TYR A 77 15.93 2.29 5.23
C TYR A 77 15.58 3.18 6.43
N GLN A 78 16.56 3.45 7.31
CA GLN A 78 16.38 4.31 8.46
C GLN A 78 16.07 5.75 8.03
N GLU A 79 16.83 6.30 7.08
CA GLU A 79 16.60 7.63 6.50
C GLU A 79 15.16 7.75 5.95
N LEU A 80 14.72 6.77 5.16
CA LEU A 80 13.34 6.77 4.64
C LEU A 80 12.30 6.68 5.75
N SER A 81 12.54 5.81 6.75
CA SER A 81 11.61 5.60 7.87
C SER A 81 11.45 6.86 8.74
N GLU A 82 12.55 7.56 9.00
CA GLU A 82 12.58 8.82 9.74
C GLU A 82 11.96 9.98 8.95
N THR A 83 11.96 9.87 7.62
CA THR A 83 11.38 10.88 6.72
C THR A 83 9.85 10.74 6.59
N ILE A 84 9.26 9.57 6.85
CA ILE A 84 7.82 9.31 6.73
C ILE A 84 6.95 10.39 7.43
N PRO A 85 7.16 10.74 8.71
CA PRO A 85 6.29 11.68 9.42
C PRO A 85 6.34 13.12 8.86
N THR A 86 7.38 13.45 8.08
CA THR A 86 7.56 14.79 7.50
C THR A 86 6.84 14.99 6.18
N GLN A 87 6.25 13.93 5.61
CA GLN A 87 5.65 13.97 4.29
C GLN A 87 4.27 14.63 4.33
N GLN A 88 3.95 15.41 3.30
CA GLN A 88 2.62 16.03 3.19
C GLN A 88 1.54 15.03 2.75
N GLN A 89 1.93 13.98 2.04
CA GLN A 89 1.04 12.94 1.55
C GLN A 89 1.71 11.58 1.70
N LEU A 90 0.95 10.64 2.26
CA LEU A 90 1.35 9.26 2.43
C LEU A 90 0.24 8.33 1.94
N GLY A 91 0.62 7.14 1.51
CA GLY A 91 -0.28 6.00 1.38
C GLY A 91 0.16 4.86 2.30
N SER A 92 -0.80 4.13 2.85
CA SER A 92 -0.57 2.86 3.55
C SER A 92 -1.33 1.73 2.86
N ASP A 93 -0.74 0.55 2.86
CA ASP A 93 -1.39 -0.72 2.58
C ASP A 93 -0.64 -1.86 3.26
N GLU A 94 -1.31 -2.97 3.49
CA GLU A 94 -0.75 -4.11 4.21
C GLU A 94 -1.10 -5.44 3.55
N THR A 95 -0.09 -6.28 3.34
CA THR A 95 -0.30 -7.65 2.87
C THR A 95 0.27 -8.67 3.83
N SER A 96 -0.46 -9.77 4.04
CA SER A 96 0.00 -10.81 4.95
C SER A 96 1.05 -11.70 4.29
N ILE A 97 2.11 -12.02 5.03
CA ILE A 97 3.12 -13.00 4.66
C ILE A 97 3.19 -14.11 5.71
N LYS A 98 3.53 -15.33 5.29
CA LYS A 98 3.84 -16.43 6.20
C LYS A 98 5.36 -16.60 6.27
N ASP A 99 5.92 -16.50 7.46
CA ASP A 99 7.31 -16.85 7.74
C ASP A 99 7.32 -18.11 8.62
N ASN A 100 7.75 -19.24 8.06
CA ASN A 100 7.76 -20.54 8.75
C ASN A 100 6.44 -20.87 9.47
N GLY A 101 5.32 -20.60 8.80
CA GLY A 101 3.97 -20.83 9.33
C GLY A 101 3.44 -19.73 10.27
N LYS A 102 4.28 -18.81 10.74
CA LYS A 102 3.86 -17.64 11.51
C LYS A 102 3.37 -16.55 10.58
N LYS A 103 2.24 -15.93 10.92
CA LYS A 103 1.66 -14.84 10.12
C LYS A 103 2.33 -13.52 10.50
N HIS A 104 2.82 -12.82 9.50
CA HIS A 104 3.35 -11.47 9.58
C HIS A 104 2.62 -10.58 8.57
N TRP A 105 2.87 -9.28 8.64
CA TRP A 105 2.32 -8.28 7.75
C TRP A 105 3.45 -7.42 7.19
N ILE A 106 3.47 -7.27 5.88
CA ILE A 106 4.31 -6.28 5.20
C ILE A 106 3.45 -5.03 5.06
N TRP A 107 3.83 -4.00 5.80
CA TRP A 107 3.29 -2.66 5.70
C TRP A 107 4.05 -1.93 4.60
N CYS A 108 3.32 -1.30 3.70
CA CYS A 108 3.84 -0.51 2.58
C CYS A 108 3.44 0.94 2.80
N ILE A 109 4.40 1.80 3.11
CA ILE A 109 4.19 3.24 3.22
C ILE A 109 4.76 3.90 1.97
N THR A 110 3.89 4.55 1.19
CA THR A 110 4.26 5.23 -0.05
C THR A 110 4.22 6.73 0.13
N ALA A 111 5.27 7.43 -0.24
CA ALA A 111 5.35 8.88 -0.33
C ALA A 111 5.56 9.30 -1.80
N ALA A 112 5.74 10.60 -2.01
CA ALA A 112 6.00 11.21 -3.32
C ALA A 112 7.14 10.56 -4.10
N THR A 113 8.24 10.32 -3.38
CA THR A 113 9.55 10.02 -3.97
C THR A 113 10.07 8.66 -3.53
N PHE A 114 9.41 8.00 -2.57
CA PHE A 114 9.88 6.73 -2.02
C PHE A 114 8.74 5.83 -1.54
N THR A 115 9.07 4.56 -1.40
CA THR A 115 8.22 3.56 -0.74
C THR A 115 9.05 2.82 0.29
N ALA A 116 8.56 2.76 1.53
CA ALA A 116 9.16 2.02 2.62
C ALA A 116 8.33 0.78 2.95
N PHE A 117 9.01 -0.36 3.12
CA PHE A 117 8.38 -1.61 3.54
C PHE A 117 8.78 -1.95 4.98
N HIS A 118 7.80 -2.20 5.85
CA HIS A 118 8.03 -2.59 7.24
C HIS A 118 7.36 -3.94 7.55
N ILE A 119 8.13 -4.89 8.07
CA ILE A 119 7.58 -6.20 8.46
C ILE A 119 7.21 -6.16 9.94
N ALA A 120 5.94 -6.40 10.25
CA ALA A 120 5.42 -6.46 11.61
C ALA A 120 4.74 -7.81 11.89
N THR A 121 4.69 -8.19 13.17
CA THR A 121 3.93 -9.38 13.64
C THR A 121 2.44 -9.10 13.76
N THR A 122 2.04 -7.83 13.78
CA THR A 122 0.66 -7.39 13.93
C THR A 122 0.20 -6.56 12.72
N ARG A 123 -1.12 -6.49 12.56
CA ARG A 123 -1.81 -5.52 11.70
C ARG A 123 -2.56 -4.51 12.58
N SER A 124 -1.92 -4.07 13.67
CA SER A 124 -2.52 -3.16 14.65
C SER A 124 -2.20 -1.71 14.31
N ARG A 125 -3.02 -0.80 14.86
CA ARG A 125 -2.81 0.65 14.81
C ARG A 125 -1.41 1.07 15.27
N GLU A 126 -0.83 0.33 16.22
CA GLU A 126 0.51 0.59 16.79
C GLU A 126 1.60 0.66 15.73
N VAL A 127 1.46 -0.04 14.61
CA VAL A 127 2.44 0.03 13.53
C VAL A 127 2.39 1.39 12.83
N LEU A 128 1.19 1.93 12.58
CA LEU A 128 1.03 3.28 12.05
C LEU A 128 1.49 4.35 13.05
N GLU A 129 1.21 4.16 14.35
CA GLU A 129 1.73 5.06 15.39
C GLU A 129 3.25 5.14 15.40
N LYS A 130 3.91 4.01 15.12
CA LYS A 130 5.37 3.94 15.06
C LYS A 130 5.94 4.53 13.78
N LEU A 131 5.33 4.25 12.62
CA LEU A 131 5.86 4.63 11.32
C LEU A 131 5.46 6.05 10.90
N VAL A 132 4.19 6.41 11.09
CA VAL A 132 3.62 7.69 10.67
C VAL A 132 3.68 8.73 11.78
N GLY A 133 3.46 8.30 13.03
CA GLY A 133 3.44 9.20 14.19
C GLY A 133 2.05 9.77 14.48
N LYS A 134 1.80 10.06 15.75
CA LYS A 134 0.49 10.52 16.26
C LYS A 134 0.19 11.99 15.93
N GLU A 135 1.22 12.75 15.58
CA GLU A 135 1.16 14.19 15.29
C GLU A 135 1.26 14.46 13.78
N PHE A 136 0.96 13.47 12.94
CA PHE A 136 1.08 13.60 11.49
C PHE A 136 0.02 14.55 10.93
N GLU A 137 0.46 15.67 10.35
CA GLU A 137 -0.43 16.74 9.85
C GLU A 137 -0.79 16.61 8.36
N GLY A 138 -0.11 15.72 7.64
CA GLY A 138 -0.33 15.44 6.22
C GLY A 138 -1.59 14.62 5.95
N TYR A 139 -1.77 14.27 4.67
CA TYR A 139 -2.85 13.39 4.22
C TYR A 139 -2.39 11.94 4.18
N LEU A 140 -3.20 11.03 4.73
CA LEU A 140 -2.89 9.60 4.75
C LEU A 140 -3.95 8.80 4.00
N ASN A 141 -3.53 8.14 2.92
CA ASN A 141 -4.39 7.37 2.03
C ASN A 141 -4.33 5.87 2.41
N PHE A 142 -5.42 5.28 2.89
CA PHE A 142 -5.45 3.85 3.23
C PHE A 142 -6.83 3.20 3.02
N ASP A 143 -6.97 1.91 3.24
CA ASP A 143 -8.28 1.24 3.18
C ASP A 143 -9.16 1.57 4.40
N TYR A 144 -10.43 1.15 4.36
CA TYR A 144 -11.37 1.29 5.48
C TYR A 144 -11.23 0.11 6.46
N PHE A 145 -10.00 -0.22 6.84
CA PHE A 145 -9.75 -1.24 7.86
C PHE A 145 -9.82 -0.64 9.27
N SER A 146 -10.32 -1.42 10.24
CA SER A 146 -10.56 -0.93 11.60
C SER A 146 -9.32 -0.36 12.29
N ALA A 147 -8.12 -0.91 12.05
CA ALA A 147 -6.89 -0.34 12.61
C ALA A 147 -6.54 1.02 11.99
N ASN A 148 -6.81 1.19 10.69
CA ASN A 148 -6.55 2.42 9.94
C ASN A 148 -7.56 3.51 10.33
N CYS A 149 -8.85 3.16 10.40
CA CYS A 149 -9.89 4.02 10.94
C CYS A 149 -9.58 4.43 12.39
N SER A 150 -9.20 3.47 13.24
CA SER A 150 -8.83 3.74 14.63
C SER A 150 -7.61 4.65 14.74
N PHE A 151 -6.64 4.55 13.83
CA PHE A 151 -5.52 5.49 13.77
C PHE A 151 -6.00 6.90 13.46
N ALA A 152 -6.80 7.08 12.41
CA ALA A 152 -7.29 8.40 12.03
C ALA A 152 -8.18 9.04 13.09
N TRP A 153 -9.15 8.32 13.64
CA TRP A 153 -10.09 8.88 14.60
C TRP A 153 -9.44 9.24 15.94
N ASN A 154 -8.46 8.46 16.42
CA ASN A 154 -7.81 8.74 17.70
C ASN A 154 -6.82 9.90 17.64
N TYR A 155 -6.31 10.22 16.45
CA TYR A 155 -5.23 11.20 16.27
C TYR A 155 -5.58 12.32 15.28
N TRP A 156 -6.86 12.43 14.90
CA TRP A 156 -7.36 13.45 13.97
C TRP A 156 -6.62 13.51 12.63
N ILE A 157 -6.15 12.35 12.14
CA ILE A 157 -5.39 12.27 10.89
C ILE A 157 -6.32 12.60 9.71
N LYS A 158 -5.83 13.40 8.76
CA LYS A 158 -6.53 13.73 7.51
C LYS A 158 -6.56 12.51 6.59
N ALA A 159 -7.52 11.62 6.81
CA ALA A 159 -7.65 10.39 6.06
C ALA A 159 -8.18 10.63 4.64
N GLN A 160 -7.68 9.82 3.70
CA GLN A 160 -8.30 9.60 2.40
C GLN A 160 -8.51 8.10 2.21
N TYR A 161 -9.74 7.63 2.41
CA TYR A 161 -10.07 6.24 2.19
C TYR A 161 -9.98 5.87 0.71
N CYS A 162 -9.39 4.72 0.45
CA CYS A 162 -9.07 4.26 -0.89
C CYS A 162 -10.34 3.82 -1.65
N TRP A 163 -10.62 4.51 -2.75
CA TRP A 163 -11.73 4.18 -3.65
C TRP A 163 -11.60 2.80 -4.30
N ALA A 164 -10.39 2.30 -4.53
CA ALA A 164 -10.20 0.98 -5.12
C ALA A 164 -10.80 -0.13 -4.24
N HIS A 165 -10.62 -0.03 -2.91
CA HIS A 165 -11.23 -0.95 -1.95
C HIS A 165 -12.76 -0.79 -1.90
N LEU A 166 -13.24 0.46 -1.89
CA LEU A 166 -14.67 0.74 -1.94
C LEU A 166 -15.34 0.15 -3.19
N ILE A 167 -14.74 0.33 -4.37
CA ILE A 167 -15.25 -0.18 -5.64
C ILE A 167 -15.25 -1.71 -5.67
N ARG A 168 -14.22 -2.36 -5.12
CA ARG A 168 -14.20 -3.83 -4.97
C ARG A 168 -15.34 -4.32 -4.08
N ASP A 169 -15.63 -3.64 -2.97
CA ASP A 169 -16.76 -3.97 -2.09
C ASP A 169 -18.10 -3.76 -2.81
N ILE A 170 -18.31 -2.63 -3.48
CA ILE A 170 -19.53 -2.36 -4.24
C ILE A 170 -19.72 -3.41 -5.35
N ARG A 171 -18.67 -3.72 -6.11
CA ARG A 171 -18.70 -4.73 -7.18
C ARG A 171 -19.04 -6.11 -6.63
N PHE A 172 -18.47 -6.51 -5.49
CA PHE A 172 -18.84 -7.76 -4.83
C PHE A 172 -20.33 -7.80 -4.49
N LEU A 173 -20.89 -6.71 -3.96
CA LEU A 173 -22.32 -6.61 -3.70
C LEU A 173 -23.17 -6.66 -4.96
N ALA A 174 -22.74 -6.00 -6.04
CA ALA A 174 -23.45 -6.01 -7.33
C ALA A 174 -23.49 -7.42 -7.95
N GLU A 175 -22.37 -8.15 -7.92
CA GLU A 175 -22.23 -9.41 -8.65
C GLU A 175 -22.65 -10.65 -7.83
N LYS A 176 -22.39 -10.64 -6.52
CA LYS A 176 -22.41 -11.87 -5.70
C LYS A 176 -23.47 -11.85 -4.61
N HIS A 177 -24.09 -10.71 -4.31
CA HIS A 177 -25.05 -10.63 -3.21
C HIS A 177 -26.36 -11.41 -3.53
N PRO A 178 -26.90 -12.21 -2.60
CA PRO A 178 -28.09 -13.01 -2.86
C PRO A 178 -29.36 -12.17 -3.06
N ASP A 179 -29.49 -11.06 -2.32
CA ASP A 179 -30.65 -10.16 -2.44
C ASP A 179 -30.60 -9.30 -3.70
N ARG A 180 -31.70 -9.29 -4.47
CA ARG A 180 -31.81 -8.56 -5.75
C ARG A 180 -31.83 -7.04 -5.55
N LYS A 181 -32.45 -6.52 -4.50
CA LYS A 181 -32.50 -5.07 -4.25
C LYS A 181 -31.11 -4.52 -3.97
N THR A 182 -30.33 -5.26 -3.18
CA THR A 182 -28.93 -4.94 -2.85
C THR A 182 -28.04 -4.95 -4.08
N ARG A 183 -28.18 -5.94 -4.97
CA ARG A 183 -27.46 -5.94 -6.25
C ARG A 183 -27.78 -4.71 -7.10
N ALA A 184 -29.06 -4.42 -7.31
CA ALA A 184 -29.49 -3.26 -8.10
C ALA A 184 -29.05 -1.92 -7.49
N TRP A 185 -29.00 -1.81 -6.16
CA TRP A 185 -28.46 -0.65 -5.46
C TRP A 185 -26.95 -0.51 -5.66
N ALA A 186 -26.20 -1.62 -5.52
CA ALA A 186 -24.75 -1.63 -5.73
C ALA A 186 -24.36 -1.36 -7.21
N GLU A 187 -25.15 -1.84 -8.17
CA GLU A 187 -24.98 -1.51 -9.60
C GLU A 187 -25.15 -0.01 -9.87
N GLN A 188 -26.14 0.63 -9.23
CA GLN A 188 -26.31 2.08 -9.32
C GLN A 188 -25.15 2.83 -8.67
N LEU A 189 -24.63 2.36 -7.52
CA LEU A 189 -23.43 2.93 -6.92
C LEU A 189 -22.23 2.81 -7.84
N MET A 190 -22.04 1.66 -8.50
CA MET A 190 -20.99 1.47 -9.50
C MET A 190 -21.10 2.46 -10.66
N ASP A 191 -22.29 2.66 -11.20
CA ASP A 191 -22.53 3.65 -12.26
C ASP A 191 -22.19 5.08 -11.79
N ARG A 192 -22.56 5.45 -10.57
CA ARG A 192 -22.21 6.74 -9.98
C ARG A 192 -20.70 6.90 -9.81
N SER A 193 -20.01 5.89 -9.30
CA SER A 193 -18.55 5.87 -9.18
C SER A 193 -17.88 6.03 -10.54
N ARG A 194 -18.32 5.29 -11.57
CA ARG A 194 -17.78 5.42 -12.93
C ARG A 194 -17.94 6.83 -13.48
N LYS A 195 -19.11 7.45 -13.27
CA LYS A 195 -19.37 8.83 -13.72
C LYS A 195 -18.49 9.86 -12.99
N LEU A 196 -18.29 9.68 -11.68
CA LEU A 196 -17.37 10.51 -10.89
C LEU A 196 -15.94 10.45 -11.46
N PHE A 197 -15.40 9.24 -11.68
CA PHE A 197 -14.04 9.10 -12.20
C PHE A 197 -13.92 9.45 -13.68
N SER A 198 -14.97 9.25 -14.48
CA SER A 198 -15.01 9.77 -15.85
C SER A 198 -14.95 11.31 -15.91
N ALA A 199 -15.55 12.01 -14.94
CA ALA A 199 -15.37 13.45 -14.79
C ALA A 199 -13.94 13.79 -14.33
N TRP A 200 -13.39 13.03 -13.38
CA TRP A 200 -12.00 13.18 -12.90
C TRP A 200 -10.95 13.05 -14.01
N HIS A 201 -11.08 12.04 -14.88
CA HIS A 201 -10.13 11.81 -15.98
C HIS A 201 -10.20 12.88 -17.08
N ARG A 202 -11.35 13.56 -17.22
CA ARG A 202 -11.55 14.64 -18.20
C ARG A 202 -11.32 16.04 -17.59
N ARG A 203 -10.70 16.13 -16.41
CA ARG A 203 -10.45 17.42 -15.74
C ARG A 203 -9.72 18.42 -16.64
N ASP A 204 -8.75 17.95 -17.44
CA ASP A 204 -7.94 18.79 -18.33
C ASP A 204 -8.72 19.28 -19.57
N GLU A 205 -9.92 18.73 -19.81
CA GLU A 205 -10.83 19.12 -20.89
C GLU A 205 -11.93 20.10 -20.42
N MET A 206 -11.99 20.41 -19.12
CA MET A 206 -13.05 21.21 -18.49
C MET A 206 -12.50 22.52 -17.94
N SER A 207 -13.35 23.55 -17.82
CA SER A 207 -13.01 24.71 -16.97
C SER A 207 -12.98 24.28 -15.51
N GLU A 208 -12.22 25.00 -14.67
CA GLU A 208 -12.13 24.74 -13.23
C GLU A 208 -13.51 24.72 -12.57
N GLU A 209 -14.37 25.68 -12.88
CA GLU A 209 -15.75 25.75 -12.36
C GLU A 209 -16.64 24.66 -12.95
N GLY A 210 -16.41 24.25 -14.19
CA GLY A 210 -17.09 23.13 -14.83
C GLY A 210 -16.75 21.82 -14.13
N PHE A 211 -15.46 21.60 -13.88
CA PHE A 211 -14.93 20.43 -13.19
C PHE A 211 -15.46 20.34 -11.76
N HIS A 212 -15.33 21.42 -10.99
CA HIS A 212 -15.83 21.50 -9.61
C HIS A 212 -17.33 21.19 -9.53
N ARG A 213 -18.16 21.83 -10.37
CA ARG A 213 -19.61 21.54 -10.41
C ARG A 213 -19.92 20.09 -10.77
N SER A 214 -19.18 19.51 -11.72
CA SER A 214 -19.38 18.12 -12.12
C SER A 214 -19.04 17.15 -10.99
N LEU A 215 -17.92 17.38 -10.30
CA LEU A 215 -17.49 16.61 -9.14
C LEU A 215 -18.52 16.66 -8.01
N ILE A 216 -18.96 17.86 -7.60
CA ILE A 216 -20.01 18.03 -6.58
C ILE A 216 -21.28 17.29 -6.98
N THR A 217 -21.73 17.43 -8.23
CA THR A 217 -22.94 16.75 -8.72
C THR A 217 -22.84 15.23 -8.60
N HIS A 218 -21.67 14.65 -8.94
CA HIS A 218 -21.47 13.21 -8.87
C HIS A 218 -21.33 12.70 -7.43
N ARG A 219 -20.64 13.46 -6.57
CA ARG A 219 -20.55 13.19 -5.13
C ARG A 219 -21.93 13.17 -4.50
N ASP A 220 -22.73 14.22 -4.68
CA ASP A 220 -24.02 14.37 -4.00
C ASP A 220 -25.00 13.26 -4.41
N ARG A 221 -25.01 12.91 -5.71
CA ARG A 221 -25.81 11.77 -6.21
C ARG A 221 -25.33 10.42 -5.70
N PHE A 222 -24.03 10.25 -5.47
CA PHE A 222 -23.48 9.05 -4.84
C PHE A 222 -23.92 9.00 -3.37
N LEU A 223 -23.82 10.11 -2.64
CA LEU A 223 -24.19 10.21 -1.23
C LEU A 223 -25.69 9.99 -1.00
N GLU A 224 -26.53 10.57 -1.84
CA GLU A 224 -27.98 10.34 -1.82
C GLU A 224 -28.30 8.84 -1.95
N LEU A 225 -27.62 8.15 -2.86
CA LEU A 225 -27.85 6.72 -3.09
C LEU A 225 -27.29 5.85 -1.97
N VAL A 226 -26.07 6.11 -1.50
CA VAL A 226 -25.43 5.27 -0.48
C VAL A 226 -26.11 5.40 0.87
N ARG A 227 -26.67 6.57 1.20
CA ARG A 227 -27.43 6.82 2.44
C ARG A 227 -28.84 6.24 2.38
N ASN A 228 -29.39 6.02 1.18
CA ASN A 228 -30.67 5.34 0.94
C ASN A 228 -30.45 3.85 0.60
N PHE A 229 -29.86 3.11 1.54
CA PHE A 229 -29.47 1.71 1.35
C PHE A 229 -30.61 0.71 1.67
N PRO A 230 -30.61 -0.49 1.04
CA PRO A 230 -31.55 -1.56 1.38
C PRO A 230 -31.25 -2.17 2.75
N SER A 231 -32.24 -2.78 3.40
CA SER A 231 -32.19 -3.25 4.80
C SER A 231 -31.22 -4.40 5.11
N THR A 232 -30.38 -4.82 4.17
CA THR A 232 -29.37 -5.87 4.37
C THR A 232 -28.20 -5.36 5.20
N LYS A 233 -27.59 -6.24 5.98
CA LYS A 233 -26.44 -5.90 6.84
C LYS A 233 -25.26 -5.37 6.04
N GLU A 234 -24.97 -5.97 4.90
CA GLU A 234 -23.85 -5.63 4.03
C GLU A 234 -24.00 -4.22 3.45
N ALA A 235 -25.21 -3.86 3.00
CA ALA A 235 -25.51 -2.51 2.54
C ALA A 235 -25.44 -1.48 3.67
N ALA A 236 -25.96 -1.82 4.86
CA ALA A 236 -25.86 -0.97 6.04
C ALA A 236 -24.39 -0.72 6.44
N ASN A 237 -23.55 -1.75 6.42
CA ASN A 237 -22.12 -1.63 6.72
C ASN A 237 -21.39 -0.74 5.71
N LEU A 238 -21.73 -0.83 4.43
CA LEU A 238 -21.15 0.04 3.40
C LEU A 238 -21.62 1.49 3.58
N ALA A 239 -22.92 1.69 3.83
CA ALA A 239 -23.50 3.02 4.05
C ALA A 239 -22.99 3.71 5.31
N ALA A 240 -22.70 2.95 6.38
CA ALA A 240 -22.14 3.46 7.62
C ALA A 240 -20.79 4.18 7.40
N ARG A 241 -20.05 3.86 6.33
CA ARG A 241 -18.79 4.53 5.97
C ARG A 241 -18.99 5.98 5.48
N PHE A 242 -20.24 6.38 5.20
CA PHE A 242 -20.62 7.71 4.69
C PHE A 242 -21.59 8.44 5.64
N ALA A 243 -21.64 8.00 6.90
CA ALA A 243 -22.52 8.57 7.91
C ALA A 243 -22.00 9.92 8.43
N VAL A 244 -22.95 10.78 8.80
CA VAL A 244 -22.66 11.96 9.63
C VAL A 244 -22.72 11.51 11.08
N ILE A 245 -21.62 11.67 11.80
CA ILE A 245 -21.43 11.21 13.17
C ILE A 245 -21.37 12.42 14.09
N ASP A 246 -22.16 12.40 15.15
CA ASP A 246 -22.04 13.39 16.23
C ASP A 246 -20.86 12.98 17.14
N TYR A 247 -20.01 13.94 17.50
CA TYR A 247 -18.91 13.72 18.44
C TYR A 247 -18.90 14.81 19.51
N VAL A 248 -18.32 14.49 20.67
CA VAL A 248 -18.12 15.44 21.77
C VAL A 248 -16.63 15.69 21.87
N GLU A 249 -16.22 16.95 21.85
CA GLU A 249 -14.82 17.30 22.08
C GLU A 249 -14.46 17.02 23.54
N SER A 250 -13.25 16.51 23.80
CA SER A 250 -12.86 16.14 25.17
C SER A 250 -12.90 17.31 26.15
N ASP A 251 -12.76 18.53 25.63
CA ASP A 251 -12.56 19.75 26.40
C ASP A 251 -13.74 20.74 26.27
N SER A 252 -14.82 20.35 25.58
CA SER A 252 -16.05 21.15 25.45
C SER A 252 -17.31 20.29 25.53
N GLU A 253 -18.39 20.83 26.12
CA GLU A 253 -19.71 20.18 26.07
C GLU A 253 -20.41 20.36 24.70
N GLU A 254 -19.70 20.91 23.71
CA GLU A 254 -20.25 21.15 22.37
C GLU A 254 -20.23 19.85 21.55
N THR A 255 -21.37 19.58 20.89
CA THR A 255 -21.51 18.47 19.97
C THR A 255 -21.13 18.92 18.56
N GLY A 256 -20.01 18.41 18.07
CA GLY A 256 -19.59 18.56 16.69
C GLY A 256 -20.25 17.53 15.78
N LYS A 257 -20.29 17.82 14.47
CA LYS A 257 -20.71 16.87 13.43
C LYS A 257 -19.55 16.56 12.50
N TYR A 258 -19.31 15.29 12.26
CA TYR A 258 -18.30 14.80 11.34
C TYR A 258 -18.95 14.03 10.18
N ASP A 259 -18.85 14.55 8.95
CA ASP A 259 -19.31 13.81 7.77
C ASP A 259 -18.20 12.86 7.29
N SER A 260 -18.33 11.57 7.62
CA SER A 260 -17.34 10.54 7.27
C SER A 260 -17.14 10.38 5.76
N SER A 261 -18.07 10.88 4.94
CA SER A 261 -17.88 10.86 3.50
C SER A 261 -16.76 11.76 3.02
N GLU A 262 -16.40 12.79 3.78
CA GLU A 262 -15.28 13.68 3.44
C GLU A 262 -13.99 12.88 3.27
N ASP A 263 -13.77 11.83 4.06
CA ASP A 263 -12.59 10.99 3.95
C ASP A 263 -12.55 10.16 2.65
N TYR A 264 -13.67 9.96 1.96
CA TYR A 264 -13.64 9.39 0.60
C TYR A 264 -13.46 10.47 -0.47
N PHE A 265 -13.99 11.67 -0.26
CA PHE A 265 -14.06 12.71 -1.27
C PHE A 265 -13.01 13.81 -1.12
N ARG A 266 -12.11 13.70 -0.15
CA ARG A 266 -11.08 14.70 0.19
C ARG A 266 -10.26 15.13 -1.02
N PHE A 267 -9.90 14.19 -1.88
CA PHE A 267 -9.18 14.43 -3.13
C PHE A 267 -9.83 15.43 -4.08
N MET A 268 -11.14 15.67 -3.98
CA MET A 268 -11.84 16.64 -4.81
C MET A 268 -11.56 18.10 -4.41
N PHE A 269 -11.02 18.32 -3.20
CA PHE A 269 -10.96 19.64 -2.57
C PHE A 269 -9.54 20.04 -2.13
N THR A 270 -8.53 19.25 -2.52
CA THR A 270 -7.12 19.52 -2.19
C THR A 270 -6.36 19.95 -3.44
N ASP A 271 -5.69 21.10 -3.36
CA ASP A 271 -4.94 21.71 -4.47
C ASP A 271 -3.74 20.86 -4.96
N ASP A 272 -3.19 19.99 -4.10
CA ASP A 272 -1.98 19.18 -4.38
C ASP A 272 -2.28 17.74 -4.85
N THR A 273 -3.13 17.55 -5.85
CA THR A 273 -3.61 16.24 -6.31
C THR A 273 -2.66 15.45 -7.23
N ILE A 274 -1.34 15.62 -7.07
CA ILE A 274 -0.36 14.93 -7.94
C ILE A 274 -0.12 13.47 -7.52
N GLN A 275 -0.33 13.09 -6.26
CA GLN A 275 0.07 11.76 -5.76
C GLN A 275 -1.02 10.69 -5.67
N GLN A 276 -2.28 11.06 -5.94
CA GLN A 276 -3.35 10.06 -6.00
C GLN A 276 -3.40 9.27 -7.32
N LEU A 277 -2.63 9.72 -8.33
CA LEU A 277 -2.63 9.19 -9.70
C LEU A 277 -2.13 7.74 -9.81
N SER A 278 -1.20 7.29 -8.97
CA SER A 278 -0.69 5.91 -9.02
C SER A 278 -1.74 4.88 -8.61
N ARG A 279 -2.66 5.24 -7.70
CA ARG A 279 -3.78 4.39 -7.27
C ARG A 279 -5.07 4.64 -8.07
N PHE A 280 -5.17 5.73 -8.82
CA PHE A 280 -6.23 5.89 -9.83
C PHE A 280 -6.07 4.89 -10.98
N ALA A 281 -4.85 4.48 -11.35
CA ALA A 281 -4.63 3.37 -12.28
C ALA A 281 -5.14 2.01 -11.74
N GLU A 282 -5.19 1.82 -10.41
CA GLU A 282 -5.83 0.64 -9.82
C GLU A 282 -7.35 0.70 -9.89
N LEU A 283 -7.95 1.89 -10.06
CA LEU A 283 -9.39 2.01 -10.24
C LEU A 283 -9.84 1.40 -11.55
N ASP A 284 -9.09 1.57 -12.64
CA ASP A 284 -9.42 0.94 -13.93
C ASP A 284 -9.47 -0.60 -13.79
N ASN A 285 -8.50 -1.18 -13.09
CA ASN A 285 -8.51 -2.60 -12.72
C ASN A 285 -9.67 -2.97 -11.77
N ALA A 286 -10.07 -2.07 -10.87
CA ALA A 286 -11.19 -2.27 -9.94
C ALA A 286 -12.56 -2.12 -10.60
N PHE A 287 -12.69 -1.32 -11.66
CA PHE A 287 -13.88 -1.25 -12.49
C PHE A 287 -14.04 -2.50 -13.36
N GLY A 288 -12.95 -3.28 -13.52
CA GLY A 288 -12.81 -4.37 -14.48
C GLY A 288 -12.59 -3.76 -15.86
N ASN A 289 -11.61 -4.25 -16.63
CA ASN A 289 -11.35 -3.80 -18.00
C ASN A 289 -12.67 -3.63 -18.76
N VAL A 290 -13.03 -2.38 -19.06
CA VAL A 290 -14.03 -2.02 -20.06
C VAL A 290 -13.29 -1.79 -21.37
#